data_AF-G2G2H6-F1
#
_entry.id   AF-G2G2H6-F1
#
_cell.length_a   1.000
_cell.length_b   1.000
_cell.length_c   1.000
_cell.angle_alpha   90.00
_cell.angle_beta   90.00
_cell.angle_gamma   90.00
#
_symmetry.space_group_name_H-M   'P 1'
#
loop_
_entity.id
_entity.type
_entity.pdbx_description
1 polymer ?
#
loop_
_entity_poly.entity_id
_entity_poly.type
_entity_poly.pdbx_seq_one_letter_code
_entity_poly.pdbx_strand_id
1 'polypeptide(L)'
;MGLCTCVVLVGPSLGPIIYGLILQFFSWRALFIMLIPMVLICIVSGAVYLRGTIEITKPKIDYLSTILSSIGFALIVYGMSRIGSNFNALITALVFAIGIFALVLLVALFFIYNKLVGYSRSVPMNWKQFPHMK
;
A
#
# COMPACT_ATOMS: atom_id res chain seq x y z
N MET A 1 -6.98 11.16 -13.59
CA MET A 1 -5.95 10.93 -12.54
C MET A 1 -6.39 11.44 -11.17
N GLY A 2 -6.85 12.70 -11.01
CA GLY A 2 -7.30 13.25 -9.72
C GLY A 2 -8.42 12.44 -9.03
N LEU A 3 -9.48 12.07 -9.76
CA LEU A 3 -10.56 11.23 -9.21
C LEU A 3 -10.06 9.85 -8.74
N CYS A 4 -9.19 9.21 -9.52
CA CYS A 4 -8.60 7.93 -9.15
C CYS A 4 -7.78 8.04 -7.85
N THR A 5 -6.97 9.09 -7.71
CA THR A 5 -6.21 9.34 -6.47
C THR A 5 -7.10 9.66 -5.28
N CYS A 6 -8.20 10.41 -5.49
CA CYS A 6 -9.17 10.66 -4.43
C CYS A 6 -9.77 9.33 -3.93
N VAL A 7 -10.21 8.44 -4.82
CA VAL A 7 -10.78 7.14 -4.44
C VAL A 7 -9.77 6.28 -3.67
N VAL A 8 -8.51 6.24 -4.11
CA VAL A 8 -7.45 5.45 -3.45
C VAL A 8 -7.12 5.96 -2.04
N LEU A 9 -7.25 7.26 -1.78
CA LEU A 9 -7.01 7.86 -0.45
C LEU A 9 -8.25 7.80 0.46
N VAL A 10 -9.44 7.98 -0.13
CA VAL A 10 -10.72 7.98 0.58
C VAL A 10 -11.09 6.57 1.05
N GLY A 11 -10.80 5.53 0.25
CA GLY A 11 -11.11 4.15 0.61
C GLY A 11 -10.57 3.73 1.99
N PRO A 12 -9.23 3.82 2.23
CA PRO A 12 -8.63 3.46 3.51
C PRO A 12 -9.04 4.36 4.69
N SER A 13 -9.34 5.63 4.44
CA SER A 13 -9.72 6.57 5.50
C SER A 13 -11.17 6.40 5.96
N LEU A 14 -12.09 6.02 5.07
CA LEU A 14 -13.48 5.78 5.42
C LEU A 14 -13.69 4.48 6.20
N GLY A 15 -12.86 3.46 5.99
CA GLY A 15 -12.98 2.17 6.67
C GLY A 15 -13.07 2.30 8.20
N PRO A 16 -12.07 2.86 8.89
CA PRO A 16 -12.08 3.01 10.35
C PRO A 16 -13.25 3.83 10.88
N ILE A 17 -13.71 4.84 10.14
CA ILE A 17 -14.82 5.71 10.54
C ILE A 17 -16.12 4.91 10.52
N ILE A 18 -16.40 4.23 9.40
CA ILE A 18 -17.65 3.46 9.22
C ILE A 18 -17.66 2.26 10.18
N TYR A 19 -16.57 1.49 10.23
CA TYR A 19 -16.48 0.31 11.11
C TYR A 19 -16.46 0.68 12.59
N GLY A 20 -15.81 1.79 12.97
CA GLY A 20 -15.82 2.32 14.33
C GLY A 20 -17.24 2.70 14.78
N LEU A 21 -18.01 3.38 13.93
CA LEU A 21 -19.41 3.71 14.20
C LEU A 21 -20.28 2.46 14.31
N ILE A 22 -20.10 1.47 13.43
CA ILE A 22 -20.85 0.22 13.49
C ILE A 22 -20.60 -0.49 14.83
N LEU A 23 -19.36 -0.53 15.32
CA LEU A 23 -19.04 -1.18 16.60
C LEU A 23 -19.57 -0.43 17.83
N GLN A 24 -19.92 0.85 17.71
CA GLN A 24 -20.55 1.60 18.80
C GLN A 24 -22.01 1.17 19.01
N PHE A 25 -22.72 0.81 17.94
CA PHE A 25 -24.15 0.46 18.00
C PHE A 25 -24.43 -1.04 17.84
N PHE A 26 -23.53 -1.77 17.20
CA PHE A 26 -23.70 -3.18 16.86
C PHE A 26 -22.54 -4.04 17.37
N SER A 27 -22.81 -5.35 17.51
CA SER A 27 -21.78 -6.31 17.86
C SER A 27 -20.76 -6.53 16.73
N TRP A 28 -19.55 -6.95 17.10
CA TRP A 28 -18.50 -7.34 16.17
C TRP A 28 -18.93 -8.36 15.11
N ARG A 29 -19.89 -9.25 15.45
CA ARG A 29 -20.45 -10.23 14.49
C ARG A 29 -21.28 -9.56 13.41
N ALA A 30 -22.04 -8.51 13.75
CA ALA A 30 -22.85 -7.77 12.81
C ALA A 30 -21.99 -6.98 11.81
N LEU A 31 -20.81 -6.48 12.23
CA LEU A 31 -19.85 -5.84 11.34
C LEU A 31 -19.46 -6.77 10.18
N PHE A 32 -19.07 -8.01 10.48
CA PHE A 32 -18.70 -8.96 9.43
C PHE A 32 -19.86 -9.33 8.52
N ILE A 33 -21.08 -9.47 9.06
CA ILE A 33 -22.26 -9.77 8.25
C ILE A 33 -22.57 -8.60 7.30
N MET A 34 -22.44 -7.36 7.76
CA MET A 34 -22.60 -6.15 6.93
C MET A 34 -21.47 -5.98 5.90
N LEU A 35 -20.27 -6.49 6.20
CA LEU A 35 -19.12 -6.46 5.28
C LEU A 35 -19.34 -7.36 4.05
N ILE A 36 -19.93 -8.55 4.25
CA ILE A 36 -20.16 -9.54 3.19
C ILE A 36 -20.84 -8.96 1.94
N PRO A 37 -22.00 -8.28 2.02
CA PRO A 37 -22.65 -7.73 0.83
C PRO A 37 -21.79 -6.66 0.14
N MET A 38 -21.03 -5.85 0.90
CA MET A 38 -20.13 -4.84 0.32
C MET A 38 -19.00 -5.50 -0.48
N VAL A 39 -18.37 -6.54 0.07
CA VAL A 39 -17.33 -7.32 -0.61
C VAL A 39 -17.89 -8.00 -1.86
N LEU A 40 -19.11 -8.55 -1.79
CA LEU A 40 -19.76 -9.18 -2.92
C LEU A 40 -19.97 -8.19 -4.08
N ILE A 41 -20.41 -6.96 -3.79
CA ILE A 41 -20.55 -5.91 -4.80
C ILE A 41 -19.20 -5.57 -5.45
N CYS A 42 -18.14 -5.47 -4.65
CA CYS A 42 -16.77 -5.24 -5.17
C CYS A 42 -16.31 -6.37 -6.10
N ILE A 43 -16.58 -7.63 -5.74
CA ILE A 43 -16.22 -8.78 -6.58
C ILE A 43 -17.01 -8.79 -7.88
N VAL A 44 -18.33 -8.60 -7.82
CA VAL A 44 -19.21 -8.60 -8.99
C VAL A 44 -18.85 -7.45 -9.94
N SER A 45 -18.68 -6.24 -9.40
CA SER A 45 -18.26 -5.08 -10.20
C SER A 45 -16.88 -5.30 -10.80
N GLY A 46 -15.93 -5.83 -10.04
CA GLY A 46 -14.61 -6.23 -10.56
C GLY A 46 -14.73 -7.19 -11.74
N ALA A 47 -15.51 -8.26 -11.61
CA ALA A 47 -15.70 -9.25 -12.67
C ALA A 47 -16.37 -8.66 -13.93
N VAL A 48 -17.29 -7.71 -13.78
CA VAL A 48 -18.00 -7.09 -14.91
C VAL A 48 -17.15 -6.04 -15.63
N TYR A 49 -16.45 -5.19 -14.86
CA TYR A 49 -15.77 -4.00 -15.37
C TYR A 49 -14.28 -4.19 -15.63
N LEU A 50 -13.57 -5.10 -14.94
CA LEU A 50 -12.18 -5.45 -15.29
C LEU A 50 -12.17 -6.44 -16.46
N ARG A 51 -12.27 -5.93 -17.68
CA ARG A 51 -12.01 -6.71 -18.91
C ARG A 51 -10.54 -6.54 -19.32
N GLY A 52 -9.87 -7.68 -19.51
CA GLY A 52 -8.39 -7.79 -19.54
C GLY A 52 -7.68 -6.99 -20.63
N THR A 53 -7.26 -5.78 -20.27
CA THR A 53 -6.32 -4.93 -21.04
C THR A 53 -4.94 -4.84 -20.39
N ILE A 54 -4.68 -5.67 -19.37
CA ILE A 54 -3.39 -5.71 -18.70
C ILE A 54 -2.53 -6.74 -19.43
N GLU A 55 -1.51 -6.29 -20.16
CA GLU A 55 -0.44 -7.18 -20.62
C GLU A 55 0.17 -7.85 -19.37
N ILE A 56 0.03 -9.17 -19.27
CA ILE A 56 0.59 -9.95 -18.17
C ILE A 56 2.11 -9.98 -18.35
N THR A 57 2.75 -8.93 -17.85
CA THR A 57 4.19 -8.93 -17.67
C THR A 57 4.47 -9.82 -16.46
N LYS A 58 5.44 -10.75 -16.58
CA LYS A 58 5.95 -11.53 -15.44
C LYS A 58 7.21 -10.84 -14.90
N PRO A 59 7.11 -9.77 -14.11
CA PRO A 59 8.29 -9.19 -13.47
C PRO A 59 8.91 -10.24 -12.55
N LYS A 60 10.24 -10.29 -12.53
CA LYS A 60 10.96 -11.12 -11.56
C LYS A 60 10.70 -10.54 -10.16
N ILE A 61 10.33 -11.40 -9.22
CA ILE A 61 10.12 -11.01 -7.83
C ILE A 61 11.48 -10.61 -7.23
N ASP A 62 11.58 -9.38 -6.72
CA ASP A 62 12.73 -8.92 -5.95
C ASP A 62 12.57 -9.32 -4.48
N TYR A 63 13.04 -10.52 -4.18
CA TYR A 63 13.00 -11.08 -2.83
C TYR A 63 13.77 -10.23 -1.82
N LEU A 64 14.88 -9.61 -2.23
CA LEU A 64 15.73 -8.82 -1.34
C LEU A 64 14.98 -7.57 -0.89
N SER A 65 14.42 -6.80 -1.82
CA SER A 65 13.61 -5.62 -1.50
C SER A 65 12.36 -5.96 -0.69
N THR A 66 11.73 -7.10 -0.96
CA THR A 66 10.55 -7.58 -0.22
C THR A 66 10.86 -7.83 1.25
N ILE A 67 11.96 -8.55 1.54
CA ILE A 67 12.40 -8.83 2.90
C ILE A 67 12.80 -7.53 3.61
N LEU A 68 13.58 -6.68 2.94
CA LEU A 68 14.04 -5.42 3.52
C LEU A 68 12.88 -4.47 3.87
N SER A 69 11.85 -4.40 3.02
CA SER A 69 10.63 -3.63 3.27
C SER A 69 9.87 -4.16 4.48
N SER A 70 9.74 -5.49 4.56
CA SER A 70 9.02 -6.14 5.65
C SER A 70 9.70 -5.88 6.99
N ILE A 71 11.04 -5.99 7.04
CA ILE A 71 11.84 -5.73 8.24
C ILE A 71 11.80 -4.25 8.62
N GLY A 72 12.04 -3.34 7.67
CA GLY A 72 12.02 -1.89 7.93
C GLY A 72 10.68 -1.42 8.47
N PHE A 73 9.58 -1.88 7.87
CA PHE A 73 8.23 -1.57 8.33
C PHE A 73 7.92 -2.20 9.70
N ALA A 74 8.27 -3.48 9.91
CA ALA A 74 8.06 -4.16 11.18
C ALA A 74 8.81 -3.49 12.34
N LEU A 75 10.06 -3.05 12.13
CA LEU A 75 10.84 -2.34 13.13
C LEU A 75 10.23 -0.97 13.48
N ILE A 76 9.72 -0.23 12.51
CA ILE A 76 9.04 1.05 12.76
C ILE A 76 7.77 0.83 13.59
N VAL A 77 6.91 -0.11 13.18
CA VAL A 77 5.68 -0.43 13.91
C VAL A 77 5.98 -0.94 15.32
N TYR A 78 6.99 -1.80 15.47
CA TYR A 78 7.44 -2.29 16.77
C TYR A 78 8.00 -1.16 17.65
N GLY A 79 8.78 -0.25 17.07
CA GLY A 79 9.26 0.97 17.72
C GLY A 79 8.09 1.83 18.23
N MET A 80 7.07 2.06 17.39
CA MET A 80 5.86 2.79 17.79
C MET A 80 5.12 2.09 18.93
N SER A 81 5.01 0.76 18.89
CA SER A 81 4.34 -0.01 19.96
C SER A 81 5.03 0.13 21.32
N ARG A 82 6.35 0.40 21.36
CA ARG A 82 7.12 0.55 22.60
C ARG A 82 6.95 1.93 23.27
N ILE A 83 6.43 2.92 22.53
CA ILE A 83 6.19 4.28 23.06
C ILE A 83 5.11 4.27 24.16
N GLY A 84 4.22 3.28 24.20
CA GLY A 84 3.16 3.16 25.22
C GLY A 84 3.41 2.14 26.33
N SER A 85 4.31 1.16 26.15
CA SER A 85 4.53 0.06 27.09
C SER A 85 6.03 -0.20 27.31
N ASN A 86 6.54 0.18 28.49
CA ASN A 86 7.96 0.09 28.87
C ASN A 86 8.89 0.95 27.98
N PHE A 87 8.73 2.28 28.09
CA PHE A 87 9.51 3.25 27.35
C PHE A 87 10.97 3.25 27.82
N ASN A 88 11.83 2.57 27.06
CA ASN A 88 13.27 2.79 27.12
C ASN A 88 13.67 3.62 25.90
N ALA A 89 14.01 4.89 26.14
CA ALA A 89 14.29 5.86 25.09
C ALA A 89 15.41 5.40 24.14
N LEU A 90 16.46 4.77 24.69
CA LEU A 90 17.63 4.34 23.91
C LEU A 90 17.28 3.17 22.98
N ILE A 91 16.57 2.16 23.49
CA ILE A 91 16.15 0.99 22.70
C ILE A 91 15.13 1.40 21.63
N THR A 92 14.19 2.26 21.99
CA THR A 92 13.15 2.72 21.06
C THR A 92 13.77 3.55 19.93
N ALA A 93 14.67 4.49 20.26
CA ALA A 93 15.40 5.28 19.28
C ALA A 93 16.25 4.41 18.34
N LEU A 94 16.93 3.40 18.87
CA LEU A 94 17.71 2.45 18.05
C LEU A 94 16.82 1.65 17.09
N VAL A 95 15.70 1.11 17.57
CA VAL A 95 14.75 0.35 16.74
C VAL A 95 14.20 1.22 15.60
N PHE A 96 13.84 2.47 15.89
CA PHE A 96 13.42 3.42 14.85
C PHE A 96 14.55 3.76 13.87
N ALA A 97 15.75 4.03 14.38
CA ALA A 97 16.91 4.35 13.54
C ALA A 97 17.25 3.20 12.59
N ILE A 98 17.20 1.95 13.06
CA ILE A 98 17.43 0.75 12.24
C ILE A 98 16.29 0.59 11.22
N GLY A 99 15.04 0.82 11.61
CA GLY A 99 13.89 0.76 10.69
C GLY A 99 13.98 1.80 9.57
N ILE A 100 14.30 3.04 9.92
CA ILE A 100 14.54 4.13 8.94
C ILE A 100 15.72 3.79 8.05
N PHE A 101 16.84 3.32 8.62
CA PHE A 101 18.02 2.92 7.86
C PHE A 101 17.70 1.80 6.85
N ALA A 102 16.94 0.78 7.26
CA ALA A 102 16.51 -0.30 6.37
C ALA A 102 15.63 0.21 5.21
N LEU A 103 14.73 1.17 5.46
CA LEU A 103 13.92 1.79 4.40
C LEU A 103 14.75 2.67 3.46
N VAL A 104 15.69 3.46 4.00
CA VAL A 104 16.60 4.26 3.18
C VAL A 104 17.49 3.35 2.32
N LEU A 105 17.96 2.25 2.88
CA LEU A 105 18.76 1.25 2.16
C LEU A 105 17.94 0.58 1.05
N LEU A 106 16.67 0.28 1.29
CA LEU A 106 15.75 -0.21 0.26
C LEU A 106 15.65 0.80 -0.89
N VAL A 107 15.38 2.08 -0.61
CA VAL A 107 15.25 3.11 -1.64
C VAL A 107 16.55 3.27 -2.42
N ALA A 108 17.70 3.25 -1.73
CA ALA A 108 19.01 3.32 -2.36
C ALA A 108 19.27 2.10 -3.26
N LEU A 109 19.00 0.88 -2.79
CA LEU A 109 19.13 -0.34 -3.58
C LEU A 109 18.20 -0.34 -4.80
N PHE A 110 16.96 0.12 -4.64
CA PHE A 110 16.02 0.26 -5.75
C PHE A 110 16.55 1.24 -6.81
N PHE A 111 17.08 2.39 -6.39
CA PHE A 111 17.63 3.38 -7.32
C PHE A 111 18.89 2.86 -8.03
N ILE A 112 19.78 2.18 -7.29
CA ILE A 112 20.97 1.52 -7.85
C ILE A 112 20.55 0.43 -8.83
N TYR A 113 19.61 -0.44 -8.47
CA TYR A 113 19.07 -1.47 -9.33
C TYR A 113 18.48 -0.87 -10.61
N ASN A 114 17.68 0.19 -10.49
CA ASN A 114 17.09 0.87 -11.64
C ASN A 114 18.17 1.49 -12.56
N LYS A 115 19.23 2.06 -11.98
CA LYS A 115 20.36 2.63 -12.71
C LYS A 115 21.21 1.56 -13.41
N LEU A 116 21.46 0.43 -12.74
CA LEU A 116 22.26 -0.69 -13.28
C LEU A 116 21.51 -1.48 -14.35
N VAL A 117 20.21 -1.67 -14.18
CA VAL A 117 19.35 -2.41 -15.12
C VAL A 117 18.88 -1.52 -16.27
N GLY A 118 19.09 -0.20 -16.19
CA GLY A 118 18.84 0.71 -17.30
C GLY A 118 17.39 0.68 -17.76
N TYR A 119 16.42 0.68 -16.83
CA TYR A 119 15.00 0.72 -17.18
C TYR A 119 14.60 2.15 -17.60
N SER A 120 15.08 2.56 -18.78
CA SER A 120 14.56 3.69 -19.54
C SER A 120 13.30 3.25 -20.29
N ARG A 121 12.23 2.97 -19.55
CA ARG A 121 10.87 3.03 -20.10
C ARG A 121 10.02 3.93 -19.21
N SER A 122 10.44 5.19 -19.07
CA SER A 122 9.47 6.24 -19.28
C SER A 122 9.00 6.08 -20.72
N VAL A 123 7.97 5.25 -20.96
CA VAL A 123 7.23 5.35 -22.21
C VAL A 123 6.79 6.82 -22.24
N PRO A 124 7.37 7.68 -23.10
CA PRO A 124 6.91 9.06 -23.15
C PRO A 124 5.44 8.94 -23.51
N MET A 125 4.57 9.33 -22.57
CA MET A 125 3.13 9.28 -22.75
C MET A 125 2.86 10.05 -24.04
N ASN A 126 2.55 9.38 -25.14
CA ASN A 126 2.38 10.08 -26.40
C ASN A 126 0.96 10.64 -26.38
N TRP A 127 0.78 11.86 -25.89
CA TRP A 127 -0.53 12.53 -25.79
C TRP A 127 -1.28 12.60 -27.12
N LYS A 128 -0.61 12.41 -28.26
CA LYS A 128 -1.24 12.29 -29.59
C LYS A 128 -2.04 11.00 -29.78
N GLN A 129 -1.84 9.99 -28.94
CA GLN A 129 -2.58 8.72 -28.99
C GLN A 129 -3.97 8.80 -28.34
N PHE A 130 -4.28 9.88 -27.62
CA PHE A 130 -5.57 10.08 -26.95
C PHE A 130 -6.32 11.32 -27.47
N PRO A 131 -6.71 11.36 -28.77
CA PRO A 131 -7.36 12.54 -29.36
C PRO A 131 -8.75 12.85 -28.78
N HIS A 132 -9.36 11.91 -28.07
CA HIS A 132 -10.70 12.02 -27.48
C HIS A 132 -10.72 12.51 -26.02
N MET A 133 -9.56 12.83 -25.44
CA MET A 133 -9.43 13.42 -24.10
C MET A 133 -9.09 14.92 -24.17
N LYS A 134 -9.89 15.68 -24.92
CA LYS A 134 -9.90 17.15 -24.89
C LYS A 134 -11.22 17.64 -24.33
#